data_AF-A0A1A8I7K6-F1
#
_entry.id   AF-A0A1A8I7K6-F1
#
_cell.length_a   1.000
_cell.length_b   1.000
_cell.length_c   1.000
_cell.angle_alpha   90.00
_cell.angle_beta   90.00
_cell.angle_gamma   90.00
#
_symmetry.space_group_name_H-M   'P 1'
#
loop_
_entity.id
_entity.type
_entity.pdbx_description
1 polymer ?
#
loop_
_entity_poly.entity_id
_entity_poly.type
_entity_poly.pdbx_seq_one_letter_code
_entity_poly.pdbx_strand_id
1 'polypeptide(L)' 'KPLSPYMYISPKEAVRNPCYSINTTCLPQFGYKHVLSLTEEVGRFTEEVKKQMVSRNRDAPEGGFDAI' A
#
# COMPACT_ATOMS: atom_id res chain seq x y z
N LYS A 1 0.41 1.60 8.88
CA LYS A 1 0.73 2.90 9.53
C LYS A 1 2.03 3.49 8.97
N PRO A 2 2.00 4.64 8.26
CA PRO A 2 3.20 5.21 7.61
C PRO A 2 4.07 6.02 8.59
N LEU A 3 4.56 5.36 9.64
CA LEU A 3 5.46 5.95 10.63
C LEU A 3 6.51 4.94 11.10
N SER A 4 7.63 5.43 11.63
CA SER A 4 8.64 4.60 12.29
C SER A 4 8.03 3.93 13.55
N PRO A 5 8.35 2.66 13.86
CA PRO A 5 9.34 1.79 13.21
C PRO A 5 8.80 0.97 12.02
N TYR A 6 7.51 1.07 11.68
CA TYR A 6 6.85 0.27 10.63
C TYR A 6 7.27 0.67 9.21
N MET A 7 7.68 1.93 9.02
CA MET A 7 8.13 2.51 7.74
C MET A 7 9.58 2.96 7.82
N TYR A 8 10.33 2.84 6.72
CA TYR A 8 11.60 3.56 6.55
C TYR A 8 11.34 5.06 6.35
N ILE A 9 11.95 5.90 7.19
CA ILE A 9 11.86 7.38 7.08
C ILE A 9 13.08 8.00 6.37
N SER A 10 14.06 7.17 6.02
CA SER A 10 15.30 7.55 5.34
C SER A 10 15.89 6.30 4.66
N PRO A 11 16.55 6.42 3.49
CA PRO A 11 16.74 7.65 2.71
C PRO A 11 15.45 8.06 1.96
N LYS A 12 15.44 9.23 1.30
CA LYS A 12 14.24 9.78 0.64
C LYS A 12 13.65 8.84 -0.42
N GLU A 13 14.51 8.06 -1.06
CA GLU A 13 14.18 7.05 -2.05
C GLU A 13 13.32 5.94 -1.44
N ALA A 14 13.63 5.49 -0.22
CA ALA A 14 12.87 4.47 0.49
C ALA A 14 11.49 4.98 0.96
N VAL A 15 11.38 6.27 1.28
CA VAL A 15 10.09 6.91 1.62
C VAL A 15 9.18 7.00 0.38
N ARG A 16 9.76 7.35 -0.78
CA ARG A 16 9.01 7.46 -2.05
C ARG A 16 8.68 6.09 -2.65
N ASN A 17 9.57 5.12 -2.49
CA ASN A 17 9.43 3.76 -3.00
C ASN A 17 9.94 2.77 -1.95
N PRO A 18 9.05 2.16 -1.14
CA PRO A 18 9.47 1.22 -0.10
C PRO A 18 10.06 -0.09 -0.67
N CYS A 19 9.99 -0.31 -1.99
CA CYS A 19 10.61 -1.42 -2.69
C CYS A 19 11.97 -1.06 -3.33
N TYR A 20 12.51 0.14 -3.04
CA TYR A 20 13.80 0.61 -3.55
C TYR A 20 14.94 -0.40 -3.31
N SER A 21 14.98 -1.04 -2.13
CA SER A 21 16.02 -2.01 -1.76
C SER A 21 16.01 -3.31 -2.57
N ILE A 22 14.93 -3.60 -3.29
CA ILE A 22 14.77 -4.81 -4.13
C ILE A 22 14.63 -4.44 -5.61
N ASN A 23 15.07 -3.24 -6.01
CA ASN A 23 15.06 -2.76 -7.39
C ASN A 23 13.70 -2.91 -8.11
N THR A 24 12.61 -2.69 -7.36
CA THR A 24 11.23 -2.75 -7.89
C THR A 24 10.50 -1.44 -7.58
N THR A 25 9.52 -1.08 -8.39
CA THR A 25 8.65 0.08 -8.15
C THR A 25 7.38 -0.35 -7.45
N CYS A 26 7.06 0.28 -6.32
CA CYS A 26 5.80 0.09 -5.63
C CYS A 26 5.29 1.41 -5.04
N LEU A 27 4.04 1.44 -4.59
CA LEU A 27 3.44 2.64 -4.02
C LEU A 27 4.03 2.96 -2.64
N PRO A 28 4.11 4.26 -2.27
CA PRO A 28 4.38 4.67 -0.89
C PRO A 28 3.45 3.97 0.11
N GLN A 29 3.96 3.69 1.31
CA GLN A 29 3.18 3.05 2.37
C GLN A 29 1.96 3.90 2.75
N PHE A 30 0.80 3.27 2.90
CA PHE A 30 -0.43 3.89 3.39
C PHE A 30 -1.04 3.06 4.53
N GLY A 31 -2.08 3.59 5.18
CA GLY A 31 -2.85 2.88 6.21
C GLY A 31 -3.99 2.08 5.60
N TYR A 32 -5.08 2.78 5.29
CA TYR A 32 -6.25 2.24 4.61
C TYR A 32 -6.66 3.16 3.47
N LYS A 33 -7.19 2.57 2.39
CA LYS A 33 -7.78 3.31 1.26
C LYS A 33 -9.02 2.56 0.79
N HIS A 34 -10.18 3.17 0.97
CA HIS A 34 -11.40 2.71 0.32
C HIS A 34 -11.35 3.05 -1.17
N VAL A 35 -11.42 2.03 -2.04
CA VAL A 35 -11.26 2.20 -3.50
C VAL A 35 -12.58 2.05 -4.24
N LEU A 36 -13.44 1.13 -3.81
CA LEU A 36 -14.70 0.83 -4.48
C LEU A 36 -15.79 0.58 -3.44
N SER A 37 -16.85 1.39 -3.45
CA SER A 37 -18.06 1.15 -2.68
C SER A 37 -18.81 -0.09 -3.17
N LEU A 38 -19.66 -0.66 -2.31
CA LEU A 38 -20.47 -1.82 -2.67
C LEU A 38 -21.27 -1.55 -3.95
N THR A 39 -21.16 -2.47 -4.91
CA THR A 39 -21.80 -2.38 -6.21
C THR A 39 -22.05 -3.80 -6.74
N GLU A 40 -23.11 -3.96 -7.54
CA GLU A 40 -23.40 -5.20 -8.25
C GLU A 40 -22.62 -5.30 -9.59
N GLU A 41 -21.93 -4.23 -9.98
CA GLU A 41 -21.17 -4.16 -11.23
C GLU A 41 -19.82 -4.90 -11.15
N VAL A 42 -19.82 -6.19 -11.47
CA VAL A 42 -18.59 -7.04 -11.52
C VAL A 42 -17.50 -6.45 -12.41
N GLY A 43 -17.90 -5.81 -13.53
CA GLY A 43 -16.96 -5.13 -14.43
C GLY A 43 -16.20 -4.01 -13.72
N ARG A 44 -16.89 -3.24 -12.87
CA ARG A 44 -16.30 -2.15 -12.10
C ARG A 44 -15.29 -2.66 -11.08
N PHE A 45 -15.60 -3.77 -10.39
CA PHE A 45 -14.65 -4.44 -9.50
C PHE A 45 -13.36 -4.84 -10.23
N THR A 46 -13.49 -5.48 -11.39
CA THR A 46 -12.34 -5.92 -12.19
C THR A 46 -11.47 -4.74 -12.65
N GLU A 47 -12.11 -3.64 -13.05
CA GLU A 47 -11.44 -2.42 -13.46
C GLU A 47 -10.64 -1.80 -12.30
N GLU A 48 -11.25 -1.66 -11.13
CA GLU A 48 -10.60 -1.06 -9.96
C GLU A 48 -9.48 -1.94 -9.40
N VAL A 49 -9.64 -3.26 -9.37
CA VAL A 49 -8.57 -4.19 -8.96
C VAL A 49 -7.35 -4.07 -9.87
N LYS A 50 -7.53 -3.96 -11.19
CA LYS A 50 -6.43 -3.82 -12.16
C LYS A 50 -5.64 -2.52 -12.01
N LYS A 51 -6.24 -1.47 -11.44
CA LYS A 51 -5.57 -0.18 -11.18
C LYS A 51 -4.68 -0.21 -9.94
N GLN A 52 -4.80 -1.22 -9.08
CA GLN A 52 -4.05 -1.26 -7.83
C GLN A 52 -2.60 -1.69 -8.04
N MET A 53 -1.72 -1.16 -7.19
CA MET A 53 -0.31 -1.51 -7.15
C MET A 53 0.07 -1.86 -5.71
N VAL A 54 1.03 -2.77 -5.58
CA VAL A 54 1.53 -3.19 -4.27
C VAL A 54 2.25 -2.03 -3.55
N SER A 55 2.31 -2.11 -2.23
CA SER A 55 3.17 -1.30 -1.36
C SER A 55 3.99 -2.23 -0.46
N ARG A 56 4.82 -1.67 0.43
CA ARG A 56 5.68 -2.41 1.35
C ARG A 56 5.98 -1.60 2.61
N ASN A 57 6.20 -2.29 3.71
CA ASN A 57 6.65 -1.78 5.02
C ASN A 57 7.88 -2.58 5.50
N ARG A 58 8.32 -2.34 6.74
CA ARG A 58 9.55 -2.89 7.31
C ARG A 58 9.35 -4.23 8.04
N ASP A 59 8.29 -4.32 8.84
CA ASP A 59 8.01 -5.44 9.73
C ASP A 59 6.96 -6.39 9.16
N ALA A 60 6.80 -7.56 9.78
CA ALA A 60 5.89 -8.60 9.31
C ALA A 60 4.42 -8.42 9.75
N PRO A 61 4.11 -7.92 10.96
CA PRO A 61 2.74 -7.64 11.35
C PRO A 61 2.18 -6.43 10.59
N GLU A 62 0.98 -6.56 10.03
CA GLU A 62 0.34 -5.50 9.27
C GLU A 62 -0.77 -4.78 10.04
N GLY A 63 -1.07 -3.54 9.62
CA GLY A 63 -2.11 -2.69 10.21
C GLY A 63 -3.54 -3.06 9.84
N GLY A 64 -3.85 -4.35 9.62
CA GLY A 64 -5.14 -4.80 9.11
C GLY A 64 -6.34 -4.40 9.97
N PHE A 65 -6.16 -4.28 11.30
CA PHE A 65 -7.23 -3.86 12.21
C PHE A 65 -7.54 -2.36 12.14
N ASP A 66 -6.65 -1.50 11.63
CA ASP A 66 -7.00 -0.10 11.36
C ASP A 66 -7.94 0.05 10.14
N ALA A 67 -8.07 -1.00 9.32
CA ALA A 67 -8.87 -1.01 8.10
C ALA A 67 -10.29 -1.59 8.29
N ILE A 68 -10.56 -2.20 9.44
CA ILE A 68 -11.88 -2.74 9.83
C ILE A 68 -12.73 -1.58 10.37
#